data_AF-A0A7C0YM76-F1
#
_entry.id   AF-A0A7C0YM76-F1
#
_cell.length_a   1.000
_cell.length_b   1.000
_cell.length_c   1.000
_cell.angle_alpha   90.00
_cell.angle_beta   90.00
_cell.angle_gamma   90.00
#
_symmetry.space_group_name_H-M   'P 1'
#
loop_
_entity.id
_entity.type
_entity.pdbx_description
1 polymer ?
#
loop_
_entity_poly.entity_id
_entity_poly.type
_entity_poly.pdbx_seq_one_letter_code
_entity_poly.pdbx_strand_id
1 'polypeptide(L)'
;MLLAVAAGVIAYGYVMGWIGGATQTSGVQPGELQFDSIYADASANKIKMYVRNIGGKTLTIDKIYVNGVAYPNATEISGSLGIGEVAYLEVSVSLTAGYFYEVKVTCTDGTTVAQSVQAK
;
A
#
# COMPACT_ATOMS: atom_id res chain seq x y z
N MET A 1 -36.35 9.46 34.60
CA MET A 1 -36.68 9.72 33.18
C MET A 1 -35.73 10.73 32.53
N LEU A 2 -35.34 11.82 33.20
CA LEU A 2 -34.43 12.84 32.64
C LEU A 2 -33.03 12.31 32.26
N LEU A 3 -32.47 11.39 33.05
CA LEU A 3 -31.15 10.80 32.78
C LEU A 3 -31.12 9.96 31.50
N ALA A 4 -32.21 9.25 31.20
CA ALA A 4 -32.31 8.42 29.98
C ALA A 4 -32.39 9.29 28.72
N VAL A 5 -33.12 10.41 28.80
CA VAL A 5 -33.21 11.38 27.71
C VAL A 5 -31.86 12.06 27.48
N ALA A 6 -31.17 12.46 28.54
CA ALA A 6 -29.85 13.07 28.45
C ALA A 6 -28.81 12.12 27.84
N ALA A 7 -28.78 10.85 28.26
CA ALA A 7 -27.90 9.85 27.69
C ALA A 7 -28.18 9.59 26.19
N GLY A 8 -29.46 9.59 25.79
CA GLY A 8 -29.86 9.43 24.40
C GLY A 8 -29.35 10.58 23.50
N VAL A 9 -29.42 11.82 23.97
CA VAL A 9 -28.92 12.99 23.22
C VAL A 9 -27.40 12.96 23.06
N ILE A 10 -26.66 12.55 24.11
CA ILE A 10 -25.21 12.42 24.05
C ILE A 10 -24.80 11.31 23.06
N ALA A 11 -25.47 10.15 23.12
CA ALA A 11 -25.19 9.05 22.20
C ALA A 11 -25.49 9.43 20.74
N TYR A 12 -26.62 10.09 20.48
CA TYR A 12 -26.99 10.55 19.14
C TYR A 12 -26.01 11.60 18.62
N GLY A 13 -25.61 12.57 19.45
CA GLY A 13 -24.60 13.58 19.09
C GLY A 13 -23.24 12.96 18.77
N TYR A 14 -22.82 11.94 19.54
CA TYR A 14 -21.59 11.19 19.26
C TYR A 14 -21.69 10.42 17.94
N VAL A 15 -22.80 9.70 17.70
CA VAL A 15 -23.00 8.93 16.46
C VAL A 15 -23.05 9.85 15.24
N MET A 16 -23.79 10.97 15.32
CA MET A 16 -23.87 11.92 14.19
C MET A 16 -22.58 12.72 14.00
N GLY A 17 -21.85 13.02 15.08
CA GLY A 17 -20.51 13.61 15.00
C GLY A 17 -19.50 12.64 14.39
N TRP A 18 -19.57 11.36 14.74
CA TRP A 18 -18.73 10.31 14.16
C TRP A 18 -19.08 10.05 12.69
N ILE A 19 -20.36 9.92 12.33
CA ILE A 19 -20.80 9.77 10.94
C ILE A 19 -20.41 11.01 10.13
N GLY A 20 -20.62 12.21 10.67
CA GLY A 20 -20.18 13.46 10.05
C GLY A 20 -18.67 13.49 9.87
N GLY A 21 -17.87 13.02 10.83
CA GLY A 21 -16.40 12.96 10.71
C GLY A 21 -15.90 11.85 9.76
N ALA A 22 -16.53 10.68 9.80
CA ALA A 22 -16.15 9.50 9.03
C ALA A 22 -16.60 9.57 7.56
N THR A 23 -17.70 10.27 7.27
CA THR A 23 -18.18 10.49 5.89
C THR A 23 -17.65 11.78 5.26
N GLN A 24 -17.06 12.68 6.06
CA GLN A 24 -16.33 13.86 5.57
C GLN A 24 -14.91 13.57 5.06
N THR A 25 -14.60 12.34 4.63
CA THR A 25 -13.43 12.10 3.77
C THR A 25 -13.62 12.66 2.34
N SER A 26 -14.50 13.64 2.18
CA SER A 26 -14.68 14.42 0.96
C SER A 26 -13.45 15.32 0.77
N GLY A 27 -12.40 14.77 0.14
CA GLY A 27 -11.26 15.56 -0.34
C GLY A 27 -9.91 14.84 -0.29
N VAL A 28 -9.76 13.79 0.52
CA VAL A 28 -8.53 12.97 0.51
C VAL A 28 -8.81 11.75 -0.35
N GLN A 29 -8.51 11.84 -1.64
CA GLN A 29 -8.51 10.65 -2.48
C GLN A 29 -7.51 9.65 -1.88
N PRO A 30 -7.95 8.41 -1.54
CA PRO A 30 -7.06 7.42 -0.98
C PRO A 30 -5.93 7.15 -1.98
N GLY A 31 -4.73 6.94 -1.45
CA GLY A 31 -3.64 6.40 -2.24
C GLY A 31 -3.94 4.94 -2.56
N GLU A 32 -3.94 4.59 -3.84
CA GLU A 32 -4.12 3.21 -4.28
C GLU A 32 -2.94 2.81 -5.17
N LEU A 33 -2.34 1.67 -4.84
CA LEU A 33 -1.28 1.06 -5.62
C LEU A 33 -1.74 -0.27 -6.19
N GLN A 34 -1.34 -0.52 -7.43
CA GLN A 34 -1.57 -1.77 -8.12
C GLN A 34 -0.25 -2.32 -8.68
N PHE A 35 -0.07 -3.64 -8.64
CA PHE A 35 0.99 -4.28 -9.40
C PHE A 35 0.50 -4.51 -10.84
N ASP A 36 1.19 -3.90 -11.81
CA ASP A 36 0.97 -4.16 -13.23
C ASP A 36 1.63 -5.49 -13.62
N SER A 37 2.83 -5.74 -13.10
CA SER A 37 3.51 -7.02 -13.26
C SER A 37 4.56 -7.24 -12.17
N ILE A 38 4.78 -8.51 -11.84
CA ILE A 38 5.79 -8.95 -10.89
C ILE A 38 6.48 -10.19 -11.46
N TYR A 39 7.80 -10.21 -11.39
CA TYR A 39 8.63 -11.29 -11.90
C TYR A 39 9.77 -11.56 -10.93
N ALA A 40 9.87 -12.79 -10.45
CA ALA A 40 10.95 -13.24 -9.58
C ALA A 40 11.87 -14.19 -10.34
N ASP A 41 13.14 -13.81 -10.46
CA ASP A 41 14.20 -14.53 -11.15
C ASP A 41 15.13 -15.16 -10.11
N ALA A 42 15.05 -16.48 -9.96
CA ALA A 42 15.88 -17.22 -9.03
C ALA A 42 17.34 -17.34 -9.49
N SER A 43 17.60 -17.26 -10.80
CA SER A 43 18.96 -17.33 -11.35
C SER A 43 19.72 -16.04 -11.10
N ALA A 44 19.04 -14.90 -11.24
CA ALA A 44 19.61 -13.58 -10.98
C ALA A 44 19.47 -13.13 -9.52
N ASN A 45 18.75 -13.87 -8.67
CA ASN A 45 18.39 -13.49 -7.29
C ASN A 45 17.74 -12.10 -7.21
N LYS A 46 16.80 -11.84 -8.13
CA LYS A 46 16.16 -10.53 -8.29
C LYS A 46 14.65 -10.64 -8.46
N ILE A 47 13.92 -9.76 -7.78
CA ILE A 47 12.49 -9.53 -8.03
C ILE A 47 12.35 -8.21 -8.76
N LYS A 48 11.76 -8.25 -9.95
CA LYS A 48 11.42 -7.10 -10.77
C LYS A 48 9.92 -6.86 -10.68
N MET A 49 9.52 -5.62 -10.48
CA MET A 49 8.13 -5.27 -10.33
C MET A 49 7.82 -3.91 -10.93
N TYR A 50 6.62 -3.82 -11.49
CA TYR A 50 6.03 -2.59 -11.97
C TYR A 50 4.82 -2.27 -11.11
N VAL A 51 4.89 -1.16 -10.39
CA VAL A 51 3.80 -0.65 -9.55
C VAL A 51 3.22 0.59 -10.17
N ARG A 52 1.90 0.65 -10.28
CA ARG A 52 1.15 1.80 -10.78
C ARG A 52 0.38 2.46 -9.65
N ASN A 53 0.42 3.78 -9.61
CA ASN A 53 -0.50 4.55 -8.78
C ASN A 53 -1.84 4.69 -9.51
N ILE A 54 -2.87 4.01 -9.02
CA ILE A 54 -4.24 4.10 -9.54
C ILE A 54 -5.13 5.00 -8.67
N GLY A 55 -4.59 5.51 -7.56
CA GLY A 55 -5.28 6.40 -6.64
C GLY A 55 -5.34 7.84 -7.15
N GLY A 56 -5.99 8.70 -6.38
CA GLY A 56 -6.17 10.11 -6.73
C GLY A 56 -5.14 11.06 -6.10
N LYS A 57 -4.03 10.54 -5.57
CA LYS A 57 -2.99 11.33 -4.90
C LYS A 57 -1.62 10.80 -5.31
N THR A 58 -0.63 11.69 -5.42
CA THR A 58 0.78 11.31 -5.61
C THR A 58 1.30 10.49 -4.42
N LEU A 59 1.91 9.33 -4.70
CA LEU A 59 2.41 8.40 -3.70
C LEU A 59 3.94 8.35 -3.69
N THR A 60 4.54 8.28 -2.52
CA THR A 60 5.99 8.09 -2.38
C THR A 60 6.25 6.68 -1.86
N ILE A 61 7.02 5.89 -2.59
CA ILE A 61 7.38 4.53 -2.19
C ILE A 61 8.46 4.61 -1.10
N ASP A 62 8.23 3.97 0.04
CA ASP A 62 9.15 3.98 1.20
C ASP A 62 9.93 2.66 1.27
N LYS A 63 9.21 1.54 1.43
CA LYS A 63 9.82 0.23 1.73
C LYS A 63 9.20 -0.88 0.91
N ILE A 64 10.06 -1.84 0.55
CA ILE A 64 9.66 -3.09 -0.09
C ILE A 64 9.97 -4.22 0.88
N TYR A 65 8.98 -5.06 1.14
CA TYR A 65 9.10 -6.25 1.98
C TYR A 65 8.97 -7.48 1.12
N VAL A 66 9.84 -8.47 1.34
CA VAL A 66 9.73 -9.81 0.75
C VAL A 66 9.64 -10.80 1.90
N ASN A 67 8.54 -11.54 1.99
CA ASN A 67 8.25 -12.48 3.07
C ASN A 67 8.41 -11.87 4.48
N GLY A 68 7.97 -10.60 4.64
CA GLY A 68 8.06 -9.84 5.89
C GLY A 68 9.41 -9.19 6.18
N VAL A 69 10.45 -9.43 5.38
CA VAL A 69 11.78 -8.80 5.55
C VAL A 69 11.88 -7.59 4.64
N ALA A 70 12.29 -6.44 5.19
CA ALA A 70 12.51 -5.22 4.41
C ALA A 70 13.79 -5.33 3.58
N TYR A 71 13.70 -4.98 2.30
CA TYR A 71 14.84 -4.91 1.40
C TYR A 71 14.96 -3.49 0.80
N PRO A 72 16.19 -3.00 0.60
CA PRO A 72 16.40 -1.77 -0.15
C PRO A 72 16.04 -2.00 -1.62
N ASN A 73 15.46 -0.97 -2.26
CA ASN A 73 15.31 -0.98 -3.70
C ASN A 73 16.69 -0.84 -4.36
N ALA A 74 16.99 -1.67 -5.34
CA ALA A 74 18.25 -1.64 -6.09
C ALA A 74 18.28 -0.52 -7.16
N THR A 75 17.11 0.00 -7.54
CA THR A 75 16.97 1.14 -8.45
C THR A 75 16.73 2.41 -7.64
N GLU A 76 17.29 3.55 -8.03
CA GLU A 76 16.90 4.83 -7.44
C GLU A 76 15.40 5.05 -7.67
N ILE A 77 14.62 5.08 -6.59
CA ILE A 77 13.23 5.50 -6.66
C ILE A 77 13.28 7.01 -6.83
N SER A 78 12.98 7.52 -8.03
CA SER A 78 12.56 8.90 -8.18
C SER A 78 11.30 9.05 -7.33
N GLY A 79 11.47 9.63 -6.14
CA GLY A 79 10.67 9.45 -4.93
C GLY A 79 9.22 9.95 -4.95
N SER A 80 8.55 9.99 -6.09
CA SER A 80 7.13 10.34 -6.17
C SER A 80 6.52 9.72 -7.41
N LEU A 81 5.40 9.02 -7.23
CA LEU A 81 4.57 8.41 -8.25
C LEU A 81 3.31 9.23 -8.42
N GLY A 82 3.23 10.00 -9.52
CA GLY A 82 2.05 10.74 -9.90
C GLY A 82 0.86 9.83 -10.17
N ILE A 83 -0.33 10.43 -10.31
CA ILE A 83 -1.56 9.68 -10.61
C ILE A 83 -1.43 9.02 -11.99
N GLY A 84 -1.61 7.70 -12.04
CA GLY A 84 -1.49 6.90 -13.27
C GLY A 84 -0.06 6.53 -13.65
N GLU A 85 0.96 7.02 -12.93
CA GLU A 85 2.36 6.71 -13.23
C GLU A 85 2.76 5.31 -12.75
N VAL A 86 3.75 4.74 -13.44
CA VAL A 86 4.30 3.41 -13.16
C VAL A 86 5.76 3.57 -12.72
N ALA A 87 6.12 2.97 -11.59
CA ALA A 87 7.50 2.84 -11.15
C ALA A 87 8.01 1.42 -11.40
N TYR A 88 9.26 1.35 -11.86
CA TYR A 88 10.05 0.13 -11.87
C TYR A 88 10.79 -0.02 -10.54
N LEU A 89 10.57 -1.16 -9.89
CA LEU A 89 11.22 -1.55 -8.65
C LEU A 89 12.00 -2.84 -8.89
N GLU A 90 13.19 -2.92 -8.30
CA GLU A 90 14.02 -4.11 -8.35
C GLU A 90 14.59 -4.39 -6.96
N VAL A 91 14.40 -5.61 -6.46
CA VAL A 91 14.93 -6.04 -5.17
C VAL A 91 15.87 -7.21 -5.38
N SER A 92 17.08 -7.12 -4.82
CA SER A 92 18.02 -8.24 -4.78
C SER A 92 17.77 -9.09 -3.54
N VAL A 93 17.31 -10.33 -3.72
CA VAL A 93 16.97 -11.27 -2.65
C VAL A 93 17.36 -12.68 -3.08
N SER A 94 17.88 -13.49 -2.16
CA SER A 94 18.19 -14.89 -2.40
C SER A 94 16.90 -15.68 -2.63
N LEU A 95 16.64 -16.06 -3.88
CA LEU A 95 15.44 -16.77 -4.31
C LEU A 95 15.76 -18.23 -4.58
N THR A 96 14.83 -19.11 -4.26
CA THR A 96 14.89 -20.53 -4.62
C THR A 96 13.81 -20.81 -5.66
N ALA A 97 14.20 -21.32 -6.82
CA ALA A 97 13.26 -21.62 -7.90
C ALA A 97 12.16 -22.58 -7.42
N GLY A 98 10.92 -22.32 -7.82
CA GLY A 98 9.74 -23.10 -7.44
C GLY A 98 9.05 -22.65 -6.15
N TYR A 99 9.66 -21.78 -5.34
CA TYR A 99 9.02 -21.22 -4.14
C TYR A 99 8.22 -19.95 -4.44
N PHE A 100 7.18 -19.73 -3.62
CA PHE A 100 6.37 -18.52 -3.66
C PHE A 100 6.87 -17.52 -2.61
N TYR A 101 6.99 -16.26 -3.02
CA TYR A 101 7.41 -15.16 -2.17
C TYR A 101 6.31 -14.09 -2.16
N GLU A 102 5.90 -13.67 -0.98
CA GLU A 102 5.00 -12.52 -0.82
C GLU A 102 5.82 -11.23 -0.91
N VAL A 103 5.47 -10.36 -1.86
CA VAL A 103 6.10 -9.06 -2.00
C VAL A 103 5.10 -7.97 -1.65
N LYS A 104 5.48 -7.12 -0.72
CA LYS A 104 4.67 -6.03 -0.20
C LYS A 104 5.40 -4.70 -0.39
N VAL A 105 4.78 -3.77 -1.10
CA VAL A 105 5.29 -2.40 -1.28
C VAL A 105 4.48 -1.48 -0.39
N THR A 106 5.17 -0.60 0.35
CA THR A 106 4.58 0.37 1.28
C THR A 106 4.98 1.78 0.89
N CYS A 107 4.00 2.69 0.91
CA CYS A 107 4.18 4.12 0.74
C CYS A 107 4.30 4.87 2.06
N THR A 108 4.87 6.07 2.03
CA THR A 108 5.04 6.94 3.21
C THR A 108 3.73 7.37 3.85
N ASP A 109 2.61 7.33 3.11
CA ASP A 109 1.28 7.65 3.59
C ASP A 109 0.49 6.45 4.13
N GLY A 110 1.12 5.27 4.17
CA GLY A 110 0.53 4.05 4.67
C GLY A 110 -0.21 3.22 3.61
N THR A 111 -0.30 3.67 2.36
CA THR A 111 -0.82 2.83 1.27
C THR A 111 0.11 1.63 1.06
N THR A 112 -0.45 0.42 1.03
CA THR A 112 0.32 -0.80 0.79
C THR A 112 -0.34 -1.67 -0.26
N VAL A 113 0.47 -2.35 -1.06
CA VAL A 113 0.03 -3.40 -1.97
C VAL A 113 0.88 -4.64 -1.73
N ALA A 114 0.25 -5.81 -1.69
CA ALA A 114 0.90 -7.09 -1.47
C ALA A 114 0.45 -8.11 -2.51
N GLN A 115 1.39 -8.89 -3.05
CA GLN A 115 1.10 -9.97 -3.98
C GLN A 115 2.14 -11.08 -3.87
N SER A 116 1.70 -12.32 -4.05
CA SER A 116 2.58 -13.49 -4.12
C SER A 116 3.10 -13.69 -5.54
N VAL A 117 4.41 -13.89 -5.68
CA VAL A 117 5.07 -14.25 -6.94
C VAL A 117 5.84 -15.56 -6.80
N GLN A 118 5.77 -16.42 -7.80
CA GLN A 118 6.59 -17.63 -7.87
C GLN A 118 7.97 -17.28 -8.45
N ALA A 119 9.03 -17.68 -7.75
CA ALA A 119 10.39 -17.60 -8.27
C ALA A 119 10.59 -18.64 -9.37
N LYS A 120 10.92 -18.16 -10.58
CA LYS A 120 11.25 -19.01 -11.72
C LYS A 120 12.76 -19.10 -11.92
#